data_AF-A0A176X5K7-F1
#
_entry.id   AF-A0A176X5K7-F1
#
_cell.length_a   1.000
_cell.length_b   1.000
_cell.length_c   1.000
_cell.angle_alpha   90.00
_cell.angle_beta   90.00
_cell.angle_gamma   90.00
#
_symmetry.space_group_name_H-M   'P 1'
#
loop_
_entity.id
_entity.type
_entity.pdbx_description
1 polymer ?
#
loop_
_entity_poly.entity_id
_entity_poly.type
_entity_poly.pdbx_seq_one_letter_code
_entity_poly.pdbx_strand_id
1 'polypeptide(L)'
;MKSLIPALALIAFSSPVLAASCEKNFSVSGVPMVTAVSYKSWQELPKAKAPAVLQKLAQAVAAEGFSGIQINKELSAIDAHQETSGSGRIQTLRVVARQKGAGVRIDAVFNIQAGQIADKNVIREGICNIIKGA
;
A
#
# COMPACT_ATOMS: atom_id res chain seq x y z
N MET A 1 -4.91 -26.99 -51.20
CA MET A 1 -4.72 -25.75 -50.43
C MET A 1 -5.39 -25.90 -49.07
N LYS A 2 -4.62 -26.07 -48.00
CA LYS A 2 -5.08 -26.04 -46.60
C LYS A 2 -3.83 -25.93 -45.71
N SER A 3 -3.45 -24.70 -45.38
CA SER A 3 -2.36 -24.41 -44.45
C SER A 3 -2.94 -24.36 -43.03
N LEU A 4 -2.42 -25.21 -42.15
CA LEU A 4 -2.64 -25.17 -40.70
C LEU A 4 -1.62 -24.22 -40.07
N ILE A 5 -2.08 -23.20 -39.36
CA ILE A 5 -1.25 -22.29 -38.56
C ILE A 5 -1.46 -22.67 -37.09
N PRO A 6 -0.45 -23.15 -36.35
CA PRO A 6 -0.57 -23.30 -34.91
C PRO A 6 -0.23 -21.96 -34.24
N ALA A 7 -1.21 -21.38 -33.55
CA ALA A 7 -0.99 -20.21 -32.69
C ALA A 7 -0.35 -20.68 -31.37
N LEU A 8 0.93 -20.37 -31.19
CA LEU A 8 1.67 -20.62 -29.96
C LEU A 8 1.33 -19.51 -28.94
N ALA A 9 0.51 -19.83 -27.94
CA ALA A 9 0.17 -18.91 -26.85
C ALA A 9 1.37 -18.74 -25.90
N LEU A 10 1.99 -17.56 -25.92
CA LEU A 10 2.98 -17.13 -24.93
C LEU A 10 2.27 -16.75 -23.63
N ILE A 11 2.30 -17.64 -22.63
CA ILE A 11 1.90 -17.33 -21.25
C ILE A 11 3.05 -16.52 -20.63
N ALA A 12 2.85 -15.20 -20.53
CA ALA A 12 3.76 -14.31 -19.80
C ALA A 12 3.61 -14.55 -18.30
N PHE A 13 4.63 -15.16 -17.67
CA PHE A 13 4.74 -15.24 -16.22
C PHE A 13 5.05 -13.85 -15.65
N SER A 14 4.06 -13.22 -15.03
CA SER A 14 4.23 -11.98 -14.27
C SER A 14 4.87 -12.28 -12.91
N SER A 15 6.08 -11.78 -12.68
CA SER A 15 6.87 -12.00 -11.45
C SER A 15 6.20 -11.45 -10.17
N PRO A 16 5.99 -12.25 -9.11
CA PRO A 16 5.44 -11.78 -7.84
C PRO A 16 6.54 -11.37 -6.84
N VAL A 17 7.63 -10.74 -7.28
CA VAL A 17 8.78 -10.43 -6.39
C VAL A 17 8.53 -9.19 -5.50
N LEU A 18 7.44 -8.46 -5.72
CA LEU A 18 7.12 -7.25 -4.96
C LEU A 18 6.30 -7.52 -3.68
N ALA A 19 5.52 -8.60 -3.59
CA ALA A 19 4.70 -8.89 -2.41
C ALA A 19 5.54 -9.32 -1.20
N ALA A 20 6.58 -10.14 -1.46
CA ALA A 20 7.43 -10.73 -0.43
C ALA A 20 8.23 -9.71 0.39
N SER A 21 8.49 -8.50 -0.13
CA SER A 21 9.18 -7.45 0.63
C SER A 21 8.25 -6.70 1.59
N CYS A 22 7.02 -6.41 1.19
CA CYS A 22 6.08 -5.70 2.05
C CYS A 22 5.70 -6.54 3.27
N GLU A 23 5.36 -7.82 3.07
CA GLU A 23 4.92 -8.69 4.16
C GLU A 23 6.02 -8.92 5.21
N LYS A 24 7.28 -8.97 4.76
CA LYS A 24 8.46 -9.11 5.63
C LYS A 24 8.76 -7.84 6.42
N ASN A 25 8.52 -6.68 5.83
CA ASN A 25 8.73 -5.38 6.47
C ASN A 25 7.54 -4.92 7.32
N PHE A 26 6.48 -5.74 7.38
CA PHE A 26 5.29 -5.43 8.16
C PHE A 26 5.57 -5.54 9.67
N SER A 27 5.27 -4.46 10.38
CA SER A 27 5.41 -4.36 11.82
C SER A 27 4.17 -3.73 12.43
N VAL A 28 3.92 -4.09 13.69
CA VAL A 28 2.81 -3.55 14.49
C VAL A 28 3.40 -2.99 15.75
N SER A 29 3.04 -1.76 16.10
CA SER A 29 3.47 -1.09 17.32
C SER A 29 2.26 -0.55 18.08
N GLY A 30 2.27 -0.69 19.39
CA GLY A 30 1.14 -0.35 20.27
C GLY A 30 0.53 -1.58 20.91
N VAL A 31 -0.22 -1.36 22.00
CA VAL A 31 -0.92 -2.41 22.73
C VAL A 31 -2.41 -2.29 22.42
N PRO A 32 -3.03 -3.27 21.76
CA PRO A 32 -4.47 -3.29 21.52
C PRO A 32 -5.25 -3.00 22.81
N MET A 33 -6.35 -2.25 22.71
CA MET A 33 -7.20 -1.80 23.83
C MET A 33 -6.58 -0.75 24.78
N VAL A 34 -5.26 -0.71 24.94
CA VAL A 34 -4.58 0.21 25.89
C VAL A 34 -4.06 1.47 25.21
N THR A 35 -3.53 1.36 23.99
CA THR A 35 -2.97 2.48 23.22
C THR A 35 -3.48 2.49 21.78
N ALA A 36 -3.21 3.57 21.06
CA ALA A 36 -3.30 3.54 19.59
C ALA A 36 -2.37 2.44 19.05
N VAL A 37 -2.78 1.80 17.97
CA VAL A 37 -1.99 0.76 17.29
C VAL A 37 -1.65 1.26 15.90
N SER A 38 -0.36 1.22 15.58
CA SER A 38 0.16 1.55 14.25
C SER A 38 0.63 0.28 13.55
N TYR A 39 0.14 0.09 12.33
CA TYR A 39 0.56 -0.95 11.42
C TYR A 39 1.39 -0.30 10.33
N LYS A 40 2.59 -0.82 10.10
CA LYS A 40 3.58 -0.18 9.23
C LYS A 40 4.19 -1.20 8.30
N SER A 41 4.37 -0.83 7.04
CA SER A 41 5.25 -1.56 6.13
C SER A 41 5.97 -0.61 5.19
N TRP A 42 7.04 -1.09 4.57
CA TRP A 42 7.82 -0.32 3.63
C TRP A 42 8.41 -1.21 2.55
N GLN A 43 8.72 -0.59 1.42
CA GLN A 43 9.32 -1.25 0.26
C GLN A 43 10.17 -0.29 -0.55
N GLU A 44 11.21 -0.82 -1.19
CA GLU A 44 12.02 -0.05 -2.13
C GLU A 44 11.72 -0.49 -3.56
N LEU A 45 11.42 0.49 -4.42
CA LEU A 45 11.21 0.32 -5.85
C LEU A 45 12.45 0.81 -6.60
N PRO A 46 13.22 -0.09 -7.24
CA PRO A 46 14.36 0.31 -8.05
C PRO A 46 13.88 1.01 -9.33
N LYS A 47 14.69 1.94 -9.86
CA LYS A 47 14.46 2.61 -11.15
C LYS A 47 13.10 3.32 -11.27
N ALA A 48 12.61 3.87 -10.15
CA ALA A 48 11.33 4.56 -10.08
C ALA A 48 11.51 6.06 -9.83
N LYS A 49 10.48 6.85 -10.18
CA LYS A 49 10.39 8.29 -9.92
C LYS A 49 9.28 8.57 -8.93
N ALA A 50 9.60 9.30 -7.86
CA ALA A 50 8.67 9.58 -6.78
C ALA A 50 7.32 10.16 -7.24
N PRO A 51 7.25 11.14 -8.18
CA PRO A 51 5.95 11.69 -8.61
C PRO A 51 5.03 10.66 -9.27
N ALA A 52 5.59 9.79 -10.12
CA ALA A 52 4.83 8.74 -10.81
C ALA A 52 4.35 7.67 -9.84
N VAL A 53 5.22 7.28 -8.90
CA VAL A 53 4.87 6.35 -7.81
C VAL A 53 3.78 6.93 -6.93
N LEU A 54 3.88 8.21 -6.54
CA LEU A 54 2.91 8.89 -5.69
C LEU A 54 1.52 8.91 -6.34
N GLN A 55 1.44 9.18 -7.63
CA GLN A 55 0.15 9.19 -8.35
C GLN A 55 -0.50 7.79 -8.34
N LYS A 56 0.27 6.74 -8.60
CA LYS A 56 -0.22 5.37 -8.57
C LYS A 56 -0.63 4.91 -7.18
N LEU A 57 0.15 5.27 -6.16
CA LEU A 57 -0.20 5.01 -4.77
C LEU A 57 -1.53 5.67 -4.39
N ALA A 58 -1.78 6.90 -4.84
CA ALA A 58 -3.06 7.56 -4.58
C ALA A 58 -4.25 6.81 -5.22
N GLN A 59 -4.06 6.26 -6.42
CA GLN A 59 -5.06 5.40 -7.07
C GLN A 59 -5.27 4.10 -6.29
N ALA A 60 -4.20 3.47 -5.81
CA ALA A 60 -4.28 2.25 -5.00
C ALA A 60 -4.99 2.51 -3.65
N VAL A 61 -4.68 3.64 -2.99
CA VAL A 61 -5.37 4.06 -1.77
C VAL A 61 -6.88 4.25 -2.01
N ALA A 62 -7.26 4.84 -3.15
CA ALA A 62 -8.67 4.96 -3.53
C ALA A 62 -9.33 3.59 -3.78
N ALA A 63 -8.62 2.66 -4.41
CA ALA A 63 -9.12 1.31 -4.70
C ALA A 63 -9.37 0.49 -3.43
N GLU A 64 -8.58 0.69 -2.37
CA GLU A 64 -8.77 0.07 -1.05
C GLU A 64 -9.92 0.71 -0.23
N GLY A 65 -10.61 1.71 -0.78
CA GLY A 65 -11.78 2.31 -0.15
C GLY A 65 -11.46 3.35 0.93
N PHE A 66 -10.28 3.98 0.88
CA PHE A 66 -9.99 5.13 1.72
C PHE A 66 -10.69 6.39 1.20
N SER A 67 -11.15 7.22 2.14
CA SER A 67 -11.77 8.52 1.91
C SER A 67 -10.82 9.68 2.24
N GLY A 68 -11.16 10.87 1.77
CA GLY A 68 -10.42 12.11 2.07
C GLY A 68 -8.95 12.08 1.64
N ILE A 69 -8.67 11.49 0.48
CA ILE A 69 -7.32 11.35 -0.06
C ILE A 69 -6.74 12.73 -0.37
N GLN A 70 -5.68 13.09 0.34
CA GLN A 70 -4.93 14.33 0.17
C GLN A 70 -3.52 14.00 -0.32
N ILE A 71 -3.16 14.51 -1.49
CA ILE A 71 -1.82 14.29 -2.08
C ILE A 71 -0.97 15.53 -1.80
N ASN A 72 0.01 15.40 -0.92
CA ASN A 72 1.03 16.41 -0.68
C ASN A 72 2.25 16.13 -1.56
N LYS A 73 2.38 16.87 -2.66
CA LYS A 73 3.49 16.71 -3.62
C LYS A 73 4.84 17.15 -3.05
N GLU A 74 4.85 18.14 -2.17
CA GLU A 74 6.07 18.69 -1.54
C GLU A 74 6.69 17.68 -0.58
N LEU A 75 5.85 17.00 0.20
CA LEU A 75 6.27 15.95 1.14
C LEU A 75 6.31 14.55 0.50
N SER A 76 5.92 14.44 -0.78
CA SER A 76 5.72 13.17 -1.47
C SER A 76 4.89 12.18 -0.65
N ALA A 77 3.78 12.67 -0.10
CA ALA A 77 2.93 11.95 0.83
C ALA A 77 1.46 11.95 0.40
N ILE A 78 0.75 10.91 0.82
CA ILE A 78 -0.69 10.75 0.71
C ILE A 78 -1.21 10.56 2.13
N ASP A 79 -2.14 11.40 2.54
CA ASP A 79 -2.90 11.24 3.77
C ASP A 79 -4.33 10.86 3.40
N ALA A 80 -4.89 9.84 4.03
CA ALA A 80 -6.25 9.37 3.79
C ALA A 80 -6.83 8.78 5.08
N HIS A 81 -8.12 8.52 5.09
CA HIS A 81 -8.79 7.98 6.26
C HIS A 81 -9.90 7.00 5.91
N GLN A 82 -10.26 6.15 6.85
CA GLN A 82 -11.36 5.19 6.73
C GLN A 82 -12.18 5.21 8.02
N GLU A 83 -13.42 4.76 7.93
CA GLU A 83 -14.30 4.51 9.08
C GLU A 83 -14.87 3.09 8.92
N THR A 84 -14.05 2.09 9.24
CA THR A 84 -14.40 0.68 8.97
C THR A 84 -15.12 -0.01 10.13
N SER A 85 -15.12 0.61 11.32
CA SER A 85 -15.66 0.00 12.54
C SER A 85 -17.12 0.35 12.83
N GLY A 86 -17.74 1.26 12.06
CA GLY A 86 -19.09 1.77 12.30
C GLY A 86 -19.24 2.46 13.66
N SER A 87 -18.13 2.83 14.28
CA SER A 87 -18.06 3.37 15.64
C SER A 87 -17.87 4.89 15.64
N GLY A 88 -17.80 5.52 14.46
CA GLY A 88 -17.49 6.94 14.29
C GLY A 88 -16.02 7.28 14.58
N ARG A 89 -15.15 6.27 14.74
CA ARG A 89 -13.74 6.47 15.10
C ARG A 89 -12.88 6.26 13.87
N ILE A 90 -12.47 7.37 13.29
CA ILE A 90 -11.70 7.41 12.05
C ILE A 90 -10.33 6.75 12.25
N GLN A 91 -10.00 5.82 11.36
CA GLN A 91 -8.64 5.30 11.18
C GLN A 91 -7.90 6.11 10.13
N THR A 92 -6.61 6.35 10.33
CA THR A 92 -5.81 7.19 9.42
C THR A 92 -4.74 6.39 8.70
N LEU A 93 -4.53 6.71 7.43
CA LEU A 93 -3.47 6.16 6.60
C LEU A 93 -2.58 7.29 6.13
N ARG A 94 -1.27 7.09 6.25
CA ARG A 94 -0.25 7.91 5.62
C ARG A 94 0.68 7.04 4.78
N VAL A 95 0.84 7.39 3.51
CA VAL A 95 1.77 6.74 2.59
C VAL A 95 2.76 7.78 2.09
N VAL A 96 4.05 7.47 2.09
CA VAL A 96 5.11 8.38 1.65
C VAL A 96 5.97 7.69 0.60
N ALA A 97 6.18 8.34 -0.54
CA ALA A 97 7.00 7.87 -1.64
C ALA A 97 8.25 8.75 -1.79
N ARG A 98 9.32 8.43 -1.04
CA ARG A 98 10.54 9.25 -1.02
C ARG A 98 11.54 8.79 -2.08
N GLN A 99 12.09 9.72 -2.85
CA GLN A 99 13.18 9.41 -3.77
C GLN A 99 14.43 8.99 -2.97
N LYS A 100 15.03 7.85 -3.32
CA LYS A 100 16.25 7.30 -2.72
C LYS A 100 17.20 6.88 -3.85
N GLY A 101 18.10 7.79 -4.23
CA GLY A 101 18.97 7.60 -5.40
C GLY A 101 18.15 7.37 -6.68
N ALA A 102 18.46 6.31 -7.42
CA ALA A 102 17.72 5.93 -8.62
C ALA A 102 16.39 5.19 -8.35
N GLY A 103 16.02 4.96 -7.09
CA GLY A 103 14.79 4.28 -6.69
C GLY A 103 13.88 5.16 -5.82
N VAL A 104 12.75 4.59 -5.42
CA VAL A 104 11.79 5.21 -4.50
C VAL A 104 11.58 4.28 -3.32
N ARG A 105 11.62 4.82 -2.11
CA ARG A 105 11.20 4.11 -0.92
C ARG A 105 9.76 4.51 -0.59
N ILE A 106 8.90 3.51 -0.50
CA ILE A 106 7.52 3.64 -0.07
C ILE A 106 7.45 3.24 1.40
N ASP A 107 6.93 4.12 2.24
CA ASP A 107 6.63 3.84 3.65
C ASP A 107 5.12 4.05 3.85
N ALA A 108 4.41 3.05 4.38
CA ALA A 108 2.97 3.11 4.64
C ALA A 108 2.69 2.88 6.14
N VAL A 109 1.86 3.73 6.72
CA VAL A 109 1.50 3.70 8.13
C VAL A 109 -0.02 3.84 8.27
N PHE A 110 -0.66 2.83 8.83
CA PHE A 110 -2.07 2.83 9.18
C PHE A 110 -2.22 2.86 10.70
N ASN A 111 -3.02 3.77 11.22
CA ASN A 111 -3.25 3.95 12.65
C ASN A 111 -4.71 3.72 13.00
N ILE A 112 -4.93 2.93 14.05
CA ILE A 112 -6.22 2.77 14.70
C ILE A 112 -6.18 3.33 16.11
N GLN A 113 -7.32 3.84 16.58
CA GLN A 113 -7.44 4.42 17.91
C GLN A 113 -7.56 3.32 18.98
N ALA A 114 -7.21 3.67 20.22
CA ALA A 114 -7.33 2.75 21.35
C ALA A 114 -8.77 2.26 21.52
N GLY A 115 -8.96 0.94 21.67
CA GLY A 115 -10.29 0.32 21.78
C GLY A 115 -10.91 -0.11 20.44
N GLN A 116 -10.23 0.10 19.32
CA GLN A 116 -10.58 -0.52 18.04
C GLN A 116 -9.80 -1.83 17.89
N ILE A 117 -10.48 -2.87 17.42
CA ILE A 117 -9.88 -4.16 17.09
C ILE A 117 -9.99 -4.32 15.57
N ALA A 118 -8.86 -4.64 14.94
CA ALA A 118 -8.80 -4.91 13.52
C ALA A 118 -7.91 -6.13 13.29
N ASP A 119 -8.28 -6.95 12.30
CA ASP A 119 -7.51 -8.13 11.94
C ASP A 119 -6.17 -7.69 11.33
N LYS A 120 -5.08 -8.12 11.97
CA LYS A 120 -3.71 -7.82 11.54
C LYS A 120 -3.44 -8.30 10.11
N ASN A 121 -4.00 -9.42 9.69
CA ASN A 121 -3.79 -9.99 8.36
C ASN A 121 -4.52 -9.16 7.30
N VAL A 122 -5.75 -8.73 7.57
CA VAL A 122 -6.51 -7.84 6.69
C VAL A 122 -5.78 -6.50 6.51
N ILE A 123 -5.29 -5.91 7.60
CA ILE A 123 -4.51 -4.65 7.51
C ILE A 123 -3.20 -4.86 6.76
N ARG A 124 -2.50 -5.98 7.00
CA ARG A 124 -1.26 -6.30 6.29
C ARG A 124 -1.51 -6.41 4.79
N GLU A 125 -2.56 -7.14 4.40
CA GLU A 125 -2.94 -7.32 3.01
C GLU A 125 -3.27 -5.97 2.36
N GLY A 126 -4.12 -5.15 2.99
CA GLY A 126 -4.46 -3.83 2.47
C GLY A 126 -3.24 -2.91 2.32
N ILE A 127 -2.36 -2.83 3.33
CA ILE A 127 -1.12 -2.07 3.24
C ILE A 127 -0.24 -2.57 2.08
N CYS A 128 -0.13 -3.90 1.91
CA CYS A 128 0.69 -4.46 0.84
C CYS A 128 0.07 -4.32 -0.55
N ASN A 129 -1.26 -4.32 -0.67
CA ASN A 129 -1.95 -4.01 -1.91
C ASN A 129 -1.70 -2.56 -2.35
N ILE A 130 -1.74 -1.61 -1.39
CA ILE A 130 -1.40 -0.20 -1.66
C ILE A 130 0.02 -0.09 -2.19
N ILE A 131 0.99 -0.69 -1.49
CA ILE A 131 2.41 -0.65 -1.90
C ILE A 131 2.62 -1.32 -3.26
N LYS A 132 1.90 -2.42 -3.54
CA LYS A 132 1.95 -3.14 -4.82
C LYS A 132 1.34 -2.35 -5.98
N GLY A 133 0.45 -1.41 -5.71
CA GLY A 133 -0.18 -0.56 -6.73
C GLY A 133 0.75 0.48 -7.37
N ALA A 134 1.96 0.66 -6.84
CA ALA A 134 2.97 1.62 -7.31
C ALA A 134 3.71 1.24 -8.62
#